data_AF-A0A7G6AAY3-F1
#
_entry.id   AF-A0A7G6AAY3-F1
#
_cell.length_a   1.000
_cell.length_b   1.000
_cell.length_c   1.000
_cell.angle_alpha   90.00
_cell.angle_beta   90.00
_cell.angle_gamma   90.00
#
_symmetry.space_group_name_H-M   'P 1'
#
loop_
_entity.id
_entity.type
_entity.pdbx_description
1 polymer ?
#
loop_
_entity_poly.entity_id
_entity_poly.type
_entity_poly.pdbx_seq_one_letter_code
_entity_poly.pdbx_strand_id
1 'polypeptide(L)'
;MHKQLEQDMAARVRAGDLAGAATLGREALARYTAERARADASMTAAAASQEAALAQGRQIDAAAAAAKLARSKADVSSLRTMAADIQSDLGEILHAQGQLDAALPLYETALRGYPAPEMVHVYKVNRILAAMGALYRTRGDTPARAGAAAAGACRTAAAPRQGPPRRHRRRRRNGGATPALKDYAAAAPLAARQRERAERSQAPPARLAPIPEAQADIATGQGDRAGALASLEHAVAVWASAGEAGAAPKRKAQARVDALAKGMGAAPARQAKRAK
;
A
#
# COMPACT_ATOMS: atom_id res chain seq x y z
N MET A 1 -2.45 7.78 -25.23
CA MET A 1 -1.02 7.58 -24.83
C MET A 1 -0.90 6.61 -23.66
N HIS A 2 -1.52 6.86 -22.51
CA HIS A 2 -1.41 6.01 -21.30
C HIS A 2 -1.74 4.51 -21.53
N LYS A 3 -2.87 4.21 -22.16
CA LYS A 3 -3.30 2.82 -22.41
C LYS A 3 -2.33 2.02 -23.28
N GLN A 4 -1.67 2.66 -24.25
CA GLN A 4 -0.67 2.01 -25.09
C GLN A 4 0.58 1.67 -24.27
N LEU A 5 1.01 2.58 -23.40
CA LEU A 5 2.12 2.34 -22.49
C LEU A 5 1.85 1.14 -21.56
N GLU A 6 0.67 1.07 -20.94
CA GLU A 6 0.27 -0.09 -20.11
C GLU A 6 0.34 -1.40 -20.91
N GLN A 7 -0.15 -1.39 -22.15
CA GLN A 7 -0.11 -2.55 -23.05
C GLN A 7 1.34 -2.95 -23.40
N ASP A 8 2.21 -1.99 -23.68
CA ASP A 8 3.60 -2.21 -24.04
C ASP A 8 4.43 -2.72 -22.85
N MET A 9 4.17 -2.22 -21.63
CA MET A 9 4.75 -2.76 -20.40
C MET A 9 4.29 -4.20 -20.18
N ALA A 10 2.98 -4.45 -20.27
CA ALA A 10 2.42 -5.78 -20.06
C ALA A 10 2.91 -6.80 -21.10
N ALA A 11 3.10 -6.38 -22.35
CA ALA A 11 3.65 -7.23 -23.40
C ALA A 11 5.10 -7.66 -23.09
N ARG A 12 5.94 -6.72 -22.62
CA ARG A 12 7.32 -7.03 -22.21
C ARG A 12 7.37 -7.95 -20.99
N VAL A 13 6.51 -7.73 -20.00
CA VAL A 13 6.39 -8.64 -18.85
C VAL A 13 6.01 -10.05 -19.29
N ARG A 14 5.02 -10.19 -20.19
CA ARG A 14 4.65 -11.51 -20.76
C ARG A 14 5.78 -12.17 -21.54
N ALA A 15 6.64 -11.39 -22.18
CA ALA A 15 7.83 -11.87 -22.87
C ALA A 15 9.01 -12.17 -21.93
N GLY A 16 8.89 -11.93 -20.61
CA GLY A 16 9.96 -12.10 -19.64
C GLY A 16 10.98 -10.96 -19.60
N ASP A 17 10.81 -9.92 -20.43
CA ASP A 17 11.67 -8.73 -20.46
C ASP A 17 11.26 -7.74 -19.35
N LEU A 18 11.54 -8.13 -18.10
CA LEU A 18 11.25 -7.29 -16.94
C LEU A 18 12.11 -6.02 -16.95
N ALA A 19 13.36 -6.09 -17.44
CA ALA A 19 14.28 -4.95 -17.46
C ALA A 19 13.83 -3.87 -18.45
N GLY A 20 13.40 -4.26 -19.65
CA GLY A 20 12.83 -3.35 -20.64
C GLY A 20 11.49 -2.77 -20.18
N ALA A 21 10.63 -3.57 -19.53
CA ALA A 21 9.40 -3.07 -18.92
C ALA A 21 9.68 -2.00 -17.85
N ALA A 22 10.68 -2.22 -16.99
CA ALA A 22 11.07 -1.27 -15.95
C ALA A 22 11.66 0.03 -16.51
N THR A 23 12.45 -0.05 -17.59
CA THR A 23 12.98 1.15 -18.26
C THR A 23 11.87 1.98 -18.88
N LEU A 24 10.95 1.34 -19.59
CA LEU A 24 9.80 2.01 -20.20
C LEU A 24 8.89 2.66 -19.14
N GLY A 25 8.66 2.00 -18.02
CA GLY A 25 7.93 2.58 -16.88
C GLY A 25 8.62 3.80 -16.27
N ARG A 26 9.95 3.76 -16.09
CA ARG A 26 10.72 4.91 -15.56
C ARG A 26 10.70 6.12 -16.50
N GLU A 27 10.85 5.90 -17.80
CA GLU A 27 10.78 6.97 -18.80
C GLU A 27 9.39 7.61 -18.82
N ALA A 28 8.34 6.80 -18.79
CA ALA A 28 6.99 7.31 -18.74
C ALA A 28 6.73 8.10 -17.47
N LEU A 29 7.16 7.60 -16.32
CA LEU A 29 7.03 8.31 -15.05
C LEU A 29 7.70 9.69 -15.12
N ALA A 30 8.91 9.79 -15.68
CA ALA A 30 9.61 11.06 -15.87
C ALA A 30 8.84 12.05 -16.77
N ARG A 31 8.17 11.55 -17.83
CA ARG A 31 7.32 12.39 -18.69
C ARG A 31 6.10 12.89 -17.94
N TYR A 32 5.39 12.01 -17.23
CA TYR A 32 4.19 12.39 -16.47
C TYR A 32 4.51 13.35 -15.32
N THR A 33 5.64 13.21 -14.63
CA THR A 33 6.04 14.17 -13.60
C THR A 33 6.37 15.54 -14.20
N ALA A 34 7.03 15.60 -15.36
CA ALA A 34 7.30 16.85 -16.06
C ALA A 34 6.01 17.51 -16.57
N GLU A 35 5.08 16.74 -17.14
CA GLU A 35 3.77 17.25 -17.57
C GLU A 35 2.96 17.79 -16.40
N ARG A 36 2.97 17.08 -15.26
CA ARG A 36 2.30 17.55 -14.05
C ARG A 36 2.89 18.86 -13.56
N ALA A 37 4.22 19.01 -13.54
CA ALA A 37 4.85 20.26 -13.13
C ALA A 37 4.42 21.44 -14.01
N ARG A 38 4.24 21.21 -15.32
CA ARG A 38 3.71 22.22 -16.25
C ARG A 38 2.24 22.55 -15.97
N ALA A 39 1.42 21.53 -15.69
CA ALA A 39 0.02 21.72 -15.34
C ALA A 39 -0.15 22.48 -14.01
N ASP A 40 0.68 22.17 -13.00
CA ASP A 40 0.74 22.89 -11.73
C ASP A 40 1.11 24.36 -11.94
N ALA A 41 2.12 24.65 -12.78
CA ALA A 41 2.49 26.03 -13.14
C ALA A 41 1.35 26.77 -13.87
N SER A 42 0.65 26.10 -14.80
CA SER A 42 -0.52 26.65 -15.50
C SER A 42 -1.67 26.95 -14.53
N MET A 43 -1.90 26.06 -13.54
CA MET A 43 -2.90 26.24 -12.50
C MET A 43 -2.61 27.50 -11.66
N THR A 44 -1.36 27.67 -11.20
CA THR A 44 -0.95 28.86 -10.44
C THR A 44 -1.10 30.14 -11.25
N ALA A 45 -0.68 30.14 -12.51
CA ALA A 45 -0.84 31.29 -13.39
C ALA A 45 -2.31 31.65 -13.64
N ALA A 46 -3.18 30.65 -13.81
CA ALA A 46 -4.61 30.86 -13.99
C ALA A 46 -5.27 31.43 -12.71
N ALA A 47 -4.88 30.96 -11.53
CA ALA A 47 -5.36 31.50 -10.26
C ALA A 47 -4.97 32.98 -10.09
N ALA A 48 -3.71 33.33 -10.34
CA ALA A 48 -3.24 34.71 -10.29
C ALA A 48 -3.96 35.62 -11.31
N SER A 49 -4.21 35.12 -12.52
CA SER A 49 -4.95 35.85 -13.56
C SER A 49 -6.40 36.10 -13.16
N GLN A 50 -7.04 35.13 -12.51
CA GLN A 50 -8.40 35.26 -12.01
C GLN A 50 -8.48 36.32 -10.90
N GLU A 51 -7.57 36.28 -9.95
CA GLU A 51 -7.50 37.25 -8.85
C GLU A 51 -7.29 38.68 -9.36
N ALA A 52 -6.34 38.87 -10.29
CA ALA A 52 -6.10 40.17 -10.90
C ALA A 52 -7.30 40.71 -11.68
N ALA A 53 -8.02 39.84 -12.41
CA ALA A 53 -9.21 40.24 -13.15
C ALA A 53 -10.37 40.62 -12.22
N LEU A 54 -10.56 39.90 -11.12
CA LEU A 54 -11.54 40.24 -10.08
C LEU A 54 -11.22 41.58 -9.41
N ALA A 55 -9.95 41.82 -9.07
CA ALA A 55 -9.51 43.08 -8.46
C ALA A 55 -9.75 44.29 -9.37
N GLN A 56 -9.74 44.10 -10.68
CA GLN A 56 -9.97 45.14 -11.69
C GLN A 56 -11.43 45.22 -12.17
N GLY A 57 -12.35 44.44 -11.58
CA GLY A 57 -13.74 44.40 -12.00
C GLY A 57 -13.99 43.80 -13.40
N ARG A 58 -12.98 43.15 -13.99
CA ARG A 58 -13.06 42.55 -15.34
C ARG A 58 -13.70 41.16 -15.27
N GLN A 59 -15.02 41.14 -15.12
CA GLN A 59 -15.81 39.92 -14.89
C GLN A 59 -15.64 38.86 -16.00
N ILE A 60 -15.54 39.28 -17.28
CA ILE A 60 -15.35 38.35 -18.41
C ILE A 60 -13.97 37.69 -18.35
N ASP A 61 -12.93 38.45 -18.04
CA ASP A 61 -11.56 37.94 -17.90
C ASP A 61 -11.44 37.02 -16.68
N ALA A 62 -12.12 37.36 -15.58
CA ALA A 62 -12.19 36.53 -14.39
C ALA A 62 -12.87 35.19 -14.67
N ALA A 63 -13.96 35.18 -15.45
CA ALA A 63 -14.64 33.97 -15.87
C ALA A 63 -13.77 33.08 -16.78
N ALA A 64 -13.06 33.69 -17.74
CA ALA A 64 -12.13 32.97 -18.61
C ALA A 64 -10.96 32.34 -17.81
N ALA A 65 -10.40 33.09 -16.87
CA ALA A 65 -9.34 32.60 -15.98
C ALA A 65 -9.84 31.48 -15.04
N ALA A 66 -11.07 31.59 -14.52
CA ALA A 66 -11.69 30.55 -13.71
C ALA A 66 -11.89 29.23 -14.51
N ALA A 67 -12.32 29.32 -15.76
CA ALA A 67 -12.45 28.16 -16.65
C ALA A 67 -11.08 27.50 -16.91
N LYS A 68 -10.03 28.29 -17.15
CA LYS A 68 -8.66 27.78 -17.31
C LYS A 68 -8.13 27.13 -16.03
N LEU A 69 -8.44 27.72 -14.87
CA LEU A 69 -8.08 27.17 -13.56
C LEU A 69 -8.75 25.82 -13.33
N ALA A 70 -10.05 25.70 -13.63
CA ALA A 70 -10.79 24.45 -13.51
C ALA A 70 -10.21 23.33 -14.40
N ARG A 71 -9.88 23.66 -15.67
CA ARG A 71 -9.20 22.72 -16.58
C ARG A 71 -7.84 22.28 -16.04
N SER A 72 -7.01 23.25 -15.61
CA SER A 72 -5.67 22.94 -15.08
C SER A 72 -5.74 22.06 -13.82
N LYS A 73 -6.74 22.28 -12.93
CA LYS A 73 -7.00 21.41 -11.77
C LYS A 73 -7.36 19.98 -12.17
N ALA A 74 -8.19 19.82 -13.20
CA ALA A 74 -8.56 18.51 -13.73
C ALA A 74 -7.34 17.78 -14.32
N ASP A 75 -6.51 18.49 -15.10
CA ASP A 75 -5.28 17.94 -15.70
C ASP A 75 -4.30 17.48 -14.62
N VAL A 76 -4.03 18.30 -13.60
CA VAL A 76 -3.17 17.93 -12.46
C VAL A 76 -3.69 16.67 -11.76
N SER A 77 -5.00 16.59 -11.53
CA SER A 77 -5.61 15.41 -10.90
C SER A 77 -5.43 14.14 -11.76
N SER A 78 -5.67 14.25 -13.07
CA SER A 78 -5.52 13.15 -14.01
C SER A 78 -4.07 12.66 -14.11
N LEU A 79 -3.12 13.59 -14.27
CA LEU A 79 -1.69 13.27 -14.36
C LEU A 79 -1.16 12.65 -13.06
N ARG A 80 -1.67 13.08 -11.90
CA ARG A 80 -1.33 12.47 -10.61
C ARG A 80 -1.77 11.01 -10.55
N THR A 81 -2.97 10.70 -11.03
CA THR A 81 -3.48 9.33 -11.08
C THR A 81 -2.69 8.47 -12.07
N MET A 82 -2.40 8.96 -13.27
CA MET A 82 -1.59 8.22 -14.25
C MET A 82 -0.17 7.93 -13.75
N ALA A 83 0.44 8.88 -13.03
CA ALA A 83 1.73 8.66 -12.40
C ALA A 83 1.66 7.57 -11.31
N ALA A 84 0.57 7.53 -10.54
CA ALA A 84 0.34 6.49 -9.53
C ALA A 84 0.16 5.09 -10.16
N ASP A 85 -0.53 5.01 -11.30
CA ASP A 85 -0.69 3.78 -12.07
C ASP A 85 0.68 3.23 -12.51
N ILE A 86 1.51 4.07 -13.11
CA ILE A 86 2.85 3.68 -13.58
C ILE A 86 3.76 3.30 -12.41
N GLN A 87 3.68 4.01 -11.29
CA GLN A 87 4.43 3.67 -10.08
C GLN A 87 4.03 2.29 -9.54
N SER A 88 2.73 1.96 -9.56
CA SER A 88 2.25 0.64 -9.17
C SER A 88 2.80 -0.45 -10.08
N ASP A 89 2.71 -0.26 -11.40
CA ASP A 89 3.15 -1.26 -12.38
C ASP A 89 4.68 -1.43 -12.33
N LEU A 90 5.43 -0.33 -12.19
CA LEU A 90 6.87 -0.39 -12.00
C LEU A 90 7.25 -1.11 -10.69
N GLY A 91 6.50 -0.86 -9.61
CA GLY A 91 6.66 -1.60 -8.35
C GLY A 91 6.47 -3.10 -8.52
N GLU A 92 5.51 -3.53 -9.33
CA GLU A 92 5.26 -4.95 -9.63
C GLU A 92 6.37 -5.57 -10.46
N ILE A 93 6.84 -4.86 -11.47
CA ILE A 93 7.96 -5.29 -12.30
C ILE A 93 9.23 -5.48 -11.44
N LEU A 94 9.54 -4.52 -10.56
CA LEU A 94 10.71 -4.61 -9.68
C LEU A 94 10.55 -5.70 -8.61
N HIS A 95 9.33 -5.92 -8.11
CA HIS A 95 9.05 -7.04 -7.22
C HIS A 95 9.30 -8.38 -7.94
N ALA A 96 8.82 -8.54 -9.17
CA ALA A 96 9.07 -9.75 -9.96
C ALA A 96 10.57 -9.99 -10.23
N GLN A 97 11.38 -8.93 -10.25
CA GLN A 97 12.85 -9.01 -10.34
C GLN A 97 13.54 -9.30 -8.99
N GLY A 98 12.79 -9.40 -7.88
CA GLY A 98 13.36 -9.54 -6.54
C GLY A 98 13.92 -8.23 -5.94
N GLN A 99 13.74 -7.10 -6.61
CA GLN A 99 14.23 -5.78 -6.18
C GLN A 99 13.25 -5.12 -5.19
N LEU A 100 13.05 -5.78 -4.06
CA LEU A 100 12.03 -5.43 -3.08
C LEU A 100 12.26 -4.04 -2.45
N ASP A 101 13.52 -3.64 -2.25
CA ASP A 101 13.88 -2.34 -1.69
C ASP A 101 13.52 -1.17 -2.64
N ALA A 102 13.55 -1.42 -3.95
CA ALA A 102 13.18 -0.43 -4.97
C ALA A 102 11.67 -0.40 -5.25
N ALA A 103 10.98 -1.54 -5.11
CA ALA A 103 9.53 -1.65 -5.34
C ALA A 103 8.70 -0.91 -4.27
N LEU A 104 9.09 -1.03 -3.01
CA LEU A 104 8.33 -0.48 -1.88
C LEU A 104 8.07 1.04 -1.96
N PRO A 105 9.06 1.92 -2.17
CA PRO A 105 8.82 3.35 -2.24
C PRO A 105 7.90 3.76 -3.42
N LEU A 106 7.88 2.96 -4.50
CA LEU A 106 6.97 3.19 -5.62
C LEU A 106 5.52 2.87 -5.24
N TYR A 107 5.29 1.76 -4.53
CA TYR A 107 3.97 1.42 -4.00
C TYR A 107 3.45 2.48 -3.03
N GLU A 108 4.30 2.97 -2.12
CA GLU A 108 3.92 4.05 -1.21
C GLU A 108 3.55 5.34 -1.95
N THR A 109 4.33 5.70 -2.97
CA THR A 109 4.08 6.92 -3.74
C THR A 109 2.82 6.78 -4.60
N ALA A 110 2.58 5.61 -5.17
CA ALA A 110 1.34 5.30 -5.89
C ALA A 110 0.12 5.45 -4.97
N LEU A 111 0.18 4.89 -3.75
CA LEU A 111 -0.90 5.04 -2.76
C LEU A 111 -1.15 6.50 -2.36
N ARG A 112 -0.13 7.36 -2.33
CA ARG A 112 -0.31 8.81 -2.08
C ARG A 112 -0.91 9.53 -3.29
N GLY A 113 -0.63 9.05 -4.50
CA GLY A 113 -1.08 9.64 -5.76
C GLY A 113 -2.55 9.43 -6.05
N TYR A 114 -3.14 8.32 -5.59
CA TYR A 114 -4.59 8.10 -5.78
C TYR A 114 -5.42 9.10 -4.97
N PRO A 115 -6.31 9.89 -5.62
CA PRO A 115 -7.36 10.64 -4.91
C PRO A 115 -8.28 9.66 -4.17
N ALA A 116 -9.18 10.17 -3.31
CA ALA A 116 -10.22 9.32 -2.71
C ALA A 116 -10.87 8.46 -3.80
N PRO A 117 -11.11 7.16 -3.57
CA PRO A 117 -11.40 6.25 -4.65
C PRO A 117 -12.79 6.57 -5.20
N GLU A 118 -12.82 7.38 -6.25
CA GLU A 118 -13.71 7.10 -7.37
C GLU A 118 -13.47 5.66 -7.79
N MET A 119 -14.56 4.94 -8.10
CA MET A 119 -14.65 3.48 -8.25
C MET A 119 -13.53 2.78 -9.04
N VAL A 120 -12.73 3.51 -9.82
CA VAL A 120 -11.71 3.04 -10.75
C VAL A 120 -10.43 2.58 -10.03
N HIS A 121 -10.08 3.10 -8.86
CA HIS A 121 -8.75 2.84 -8.26
C HIS A 121 -8.73 1.81 -7.12
N VAL A 122 -9.90 1.36 -6.65
CA VAL A 122 -10.00 0.45 -5.51
C VAL A 122 -9.25 -0.87 -5.75
N TYR A 123 -9.34 -1.44 -6.95
CA TYR A 123 -8.63 -2.68 -7.27
C TYR A 123 -7.11 -2.51 -7.32
N LYS A 124 -6.61 -1.36 -7.81
CA LYS A 124 -5.17 -1.07 -7.86
C LYS A 124 -4.62 -0.83 -6.45
N VAL A 125 -5.32 -0.06 -5.62
CA VAL A 125 -4.98 0.13 -4.21
C VAL A 125 -4.92 -1.22 -3.49
N ASN A 126 -5.90 -2.10 -3.70
CA ASN A 126 -5.90 -3.44 -3.13
C ASN A 126 -4.71 -4.28 -3.60
N ARG A 127 -4.41 -4.25 -4.90
CA ARG A 127 -3.27 -4.97 -5.49
C ARG A 127 -1.95 -4.50 -4.89
N ILE A 128 -1.77 -3.18 -4.74
CA ILE A 128 -0.59 -2.58 -4.10
C ILE A 128 -0.48 -3.01 -2.64
N LEU A 129 -1.56 -2.91 -1.86
CA LEU A 129 -1.54 -3.30 -0.44
C LEU A 129 -1.27 -4.80 -0.27
N ALA A 130 -1.82 -5.65 -1.15
CA ALA A 130 -1.55 -7.08 -1.14
C ALA A 130 -0.09 -7.39 -1.52
N ALA A 131 0.48 -6.69 -2.51
CA ALA A 131 1.89 -6.81 -2.88
C ALA A 131 2.80 -6.37 -1.73
N MET A 132 2.50 -5.26 -1.07
CA MET A 132 3.20 -4.81 0.14
C MET A 132 3.10 -5.88 1.25
N GLY A 133 1.91 -6.40 1.54
CA GLY A 133 1.71 -7.48 2.53
C GLY A 133 2.53 -8.74 2.22
N ALA A 134 2.68 -9.12 0.95
CA ALA A 134 3.52 -10.24 0.53
C ALA A 134 5.02 -9.96 0.69
N LEU A 135 5.49 -8.77 0.29
CA LEU A 135 6.88 -8.31 0.48
C LEU A 135 7.26 -8.33 1.97
N TYR A 136 6.31 -7.90 2.78
CA TYR A 136 6.43 -7.87 4.21
C TYR A 136 6.55 -9.27 4.81
N ARG A 137 5.67 -10.22 4.44
CA ARG A 137 5.79 -11.62 4.88
C ARG A 137 7.16 -12.22 4.52
N THR A 138 7.62 -12.03 3.29
CA THR A 138 8.93 -12.54 2.85
C THR A 138 10.10 -11.90 3.62
N ARG A 139 10.01 -10.60 3.94
CA ARG A 139 10.99 -9.90 4.81
C ARG A 139 10.85 -10.22 6.30
N GLY A 140 9.71 -10.72 6.77
CA GLY A 140 9.48 -11.17 8.15
C GLY A 140 9.87 -12.63 8.37
N ASP A 141 9.74 -13.46 7.34
CA ASP A 141 10.19 -14.87 7.35
C ASP A 141 11.71 -15.00 7.31
N THR A 142 12.43 -14.05 6.72
CA THR A 142 13.90 -14.03 6.71
C THR A 142 14.51 -13.84 8.12
N PRO A 143 14.06 -12.92 8.99
CA PRO A 143 14.50 -12.85 10.39
C PRO A 143 13.87 -13.94 11.27
N ALA A 144 12.66 -14.44 10.99
CA ALA A 144 12.09 -15.57 11.73
C ALA A 144 12.87 -16.88 11.48
N ARG A 145 13.27 -17.16 10.23
CA ARG A 145 14.17 -18.27 9.89
C ARG A 145 15.61 -18.03 10.35
N ALA A 146 16.14 -16.81 10.27
CA ALA A 146 17.48 -16.50 10.79
C ALA A 146 17.55 -16.56 12.33
N GLY A 147 16.47 -16.16 13.02
CA GLY A 147 16.32 -16.28 14.47
C GLY A 147 16.11 -17.72 14.93
N ALA A 148 15.33 -18.52 14.19
CA ALA A 148 15.17 -19.95 14.45
C ALA A 148 16.43 -20.76 14.13
N ALA A 149 17.20 -20.39 13.11
CA ALA A 149 18.51 -20.98 12.80
C ALA A 149 19.57 -20.59 13.86
N ALA A 150 19.56 -19.34 14.34
CA ALA A 150 20.44 -18.90 15.43
C ALA A 150 20.06 -19.51 16.80
N ALA A 151 18.77 -19.73 17.08
CA ALA A 151 18.29 -20.42 18.28
C ALA A 151 18.39 -21.96 18.20
N GLY A 152 18.51 -22.52 16.99
CA GLY A 152 18.82 -23.92 16.73
C GLY A 152 20.32 -24.22 16.91
N ALA A 153 21.19 -23.33 16.44
CA ALA A 153 22.65 -23.46 16.57
C ALA A 153 23.16 -23.26 18.01
N CYS A 154 22.39 -22.60 18.89
CA CYS A 154 22.76 -22.42 20.30
C CYS A 154 22.31 -23.55 21.25
N ARG A 155 21.64 -24.61 20.76
CA ARG A 155 21.16 -25.73 21.59
C ARG A 155 21.98 -27.01 21.51
N THR A 156 23.09 -27.04 20.77
CA THR A 156 24.02 -28.17 20.72
C THR A 156 25.40 -27.87 21.33
N ALA A 157 25.53 -26.78 22.10
CA ALA A 157 26.76 -26.48 22.84
C ALA A 157 26.45 -26.22 24.32
N ALA A 158 26.05 -27.28 25.03
CA ALA A 158 26.10 -27.32 26.48
C ALA A 158 27.31 -28.16 26.93
N ALA A 159 28.41 -27.49 27.26
CA ALA A 159 29.40 -27.99 28.23
C ALA A 159 30.23 -26.81 28.77
N PRO A 160 30.42 -26.69 30.10
CA PRO A 160 31.09 -25.54 30.71
C PRO A 160 32.60 -25.79 30.80
N ARG A 161 33.42 -24.82 30.38
CA ARG A 161 34.79 -24.70 30.88
C ARG A 161 35.14 -23.24 31.17
N GLN A 162 35.66 -23.05 32.37
CA GLN A 162 35.99 -21.80 33.02
C GLN A 162 37.23 -21.14 32.39
N GLY A 163 37.29 -19.80 32.48
CA GLY A 163 38.49 -18.99 32.25
C GLY A 163 38.16 -17.55 31.84
N PRO A 164 38.66 -16.50 32.54
CA PRO A 164 38.67 -15.14 32.02
C PRO A 164 39.92 -14.95 31.11
N PRO A 165 40.19 -13.81 30.42
CA PRO A 165 39.47 -12.54 30.31
C PRO A 165 39.32 -12.05 28.85
N ARG A 166 38.59 -10.96 28.63
CA ARG A 166 39.04 -9.75 27.90
C ARG A 166 37.85 -8.81 27.70
N ARG A 167 37.96 -7.63 28.32
CA ARG A 167 36.99 -6.54 28.23
C ARG A 167 36.93 -5.99 26.81
N HIS A 168 36.17 -6.62 25.93
CA HIS A 168 35.58 -5.91 24.81
C HIS A 168 34.32 -5.25 25.34
N ARG A 169 34.30 -3.91 25.31
CA ARG A 169 33.07 -3.13 25.41
C ARG A 169 32.11 -3.63 24.34
N ARG A 170 31.27 -4.61 24.68
CA ARG A 170 30.06 -4.94 23.94
C ARG A 170 29.18 -3.70 24.03
N ARG A 171 29.27 -2.85 23.00
CA ARG A 171 28.23 -1.89 22.66
C ARG A 171 26.92 -2.70 22.65
N ARG A 172 26.08 -2.50 23.67
CA ARG A 172 24.70 -2.93 23.66
C ARG A 172 24.07 -2.37 22.39
N ARG A 173 23.87 -3.20 21.37
CA ARG A 173 22.90 -2.93 20.31
C ARG A 173 21.52 -3.22 20.90
N ASN A 174 21.04 -2.31 21.75
CA ASN A 174 19.62 -2.19 22.02
C ASN A 174 18.96 -1.56 20.78
N GLY A 175 17.80 -2.09 20.39
CA GLY A 175 16.70 -1.26 19.86
C GLY A 175 16.72 -0.87 18.38
N GLY A 176 17.31 -1.67 17.49
CA GLY A 176 17.09 -1.48 16.05
C GLY A 176 15.84 -2.21 15.60
N ALA A 177 14.70 -1.52 15.48
CA ALA A 177 13.62 -1.99 14.62
C ALA A 177 14.23 -2.40 13.29
N THR A 178 14.04 -3.65 12.87
CA THR A 178 14.54 -4.13 11.57
C THR A 178 14.06 -3.17 10.48
N PRO A 179 14.80 -3.00 9.37
CA PRO A 179 14.35 -2.17 8.25
C PRO A 179 12.89 -2.49 7.84
N ALA A 180 12.53 -3.78 7.88
CA ALA A 180 11.16 -4.25 7.74
C ALA A 180 10.17 -3.55 8.69
N LEU A 181 10.42 -3.51 10.02
CA LEU A 181 9.57 -2.83 11.02
C LEU A 181 9.39 -1.33 10.79
N LYS A 182 10.39 -0.64 10.23
CA LYS A 182 10.26 0.78 9.85
C LYS A 182 9.37 0.96 8.62
N ASP A 183 9.56 0.11 7.62
CA ASP A 183 8.79 0.12 6.38
C ASP A 183 7.31 -0.19 6.65
N TYR A 184 7.05 -1.13 7.54
CA TYR A 184 5.71 -1.47 8.00
C TYR A 184 4.95 -0.29 8.62
N ALA A 185 5.62 0.50 9.46
CA ALA A 185 5.01 1.64 10.16
C ALA A 185 4.54 2.75 9.19
N ALA A 186 5.12 2.82 7.98
CA ALA A 186 4.73 3.77 6.94
C ALA A 186 3.50 3.28 6.13
N ALA A 187 3.33 1.97 5.94
CA ALA A 187 2.23 1.40 5.15
C ALA A 187 0.87 1.43 5.87
N ALA A 188 0.85 1.19 7.18
CA ALA A 188 -0.38 1.17 7.98
C ALA A 188 -1.21 2.48 7.89
N PRO A 189 -0.62 3.69 8.07
CA PRO A 189 -1.38 4.93 7.96
C PRO A 189 -1.86 5.21 6.53
N LEU A 190 -1.14 4.74 5.50
CA LEU A 190 -1.58 4.87 4.10
C LEU A 190 -2.80 3.99 3.83
N ALA A 191 -2.78 2.74 4.30
CA ALA A 191 -3.92 1.85 4.18
C ALA A 191 -5.15 2.37 4.95
N ALA A 192 -4.94 2.91 6.15
CA ALA A 192 -6.01 3.53 6.95
C ALA A 192 -6.63 4.74 6.25
N ARG A 193 -5.80 5.63 5.68
CA ARG A 193 -6.28 6.78 4.90
C ARG A 193 -7.06 6.36 3.65
N GLN A 194 -6.62 5.29 2.97
CA GLN A 194 -7.33 4.81 1.79
C GLN A 194 -8.67 4.18 2.17
N ARG A 195 -8.74 3.45 3.28
CA ARG A 195 -10.01 2.95 3.83
C ARG A 195 -10.98 4.09 4.15
N GLU A 196 -10.52 5.09 4.89
CA GLU A 196 -11.35 6.24 5.28
C GLU A 196 -11.90 6.98 4.05
N ARG A 197 -11.06 7.19 3.03
CA ARG A 197 -11.48 7.78 1.77
C ARG A 197 -12.51 6.92 1.02
N ALA A 198 -12.36 5.60 1.09
CA ALA A 198 -13.23 4.65 0.40
C ALA A 198 -14.60 4.51 1.09
N GLU A 199 -14.63 4.59 2.42
CA GLU A 199 -15.87 4.65 3.20
C GLU A 199 -16.64 5.95 2.89
N ARG A 200 -15.94 7.08 2.73
CA ARG A 200 -16.57 8.36 2.33
C ARG A 200 -17.11 8.35 0.90
N SER A 201 -16.56 7.53 -0.01
CA SER A 201 -17.00 7.49 -1.41
C SER A 201 -18.20 6.59 -1.66
N GLN A 202 -18.76 5.94 -0.62
CA GLN A 202 -19.92 5.04 -0.71
C GLN A 202 -19.75 3.91 -1.74
N ALA A 203 -18.50 3.48 -1.99
CA ALA A 203 -18.24 2.41 -2.94
C ALA A 203 -18.90 1.09 -2.50
N PRO A 204 -19.30 0.22 -3.45
CA PRO A 204 -19.98 -1.02 -3.12
C PRO A 204 -19.12 -1.91 -2.20
N PRO A 205 -19.70 -2.56 -1.18
CA PRO A 205 -18.95 -3.30 -0.16
C PRO A 205 -18.01 -4.36 -0.72
N ALA A 206 -18.41 -5.06 -1.78
CA ALA A 206 -17.60 -6.09 -2.44
C ALA A 206 -16.26 -5.55 -2.98
N ARG A 207 -16.17 -4.25 -3.30
CA ARG A 207 -14.93 -3.60 -3.74
C ARG A 207 -14.10 -3.10 -2.57
N LEU A 208 -14.74 -2.72 -1.46
CA LEU A 208 -14.10 -2.20 -0.26
C LEU A 208 -13.45 -3.31 0.59
N ALA A 209 -14.05 -4.49 0.61
CA ALA A 209 -13.67 -5.58 1.52
C ALA A 209 -12.23 -6.12 1.40
N PRO A 210 -11.54 -6.07 0.24
CA PRO A 210 -10.13 -6.48 0.17
C PRO A 210 -9.16 -5.47 0.83
N ILE A 211 -9.55 -4.21 1.06
CA ILE A 211 -8.72 -3.20 1.75
C ILE A 211 -8.40 -3.66 3.19
N PRO A 212 -9.39 -3.98 4.05
CA PRO A 212 -9.12 -4.46 5.40
C PRO A 212 -8.45 -5.84 5.44
N GLU A 213 -8.62 -6.71 4.43
CA GLU A 213 -7.83 -7.95 4.34
C GLU A 213 -6.34 -7.67 4.12
N ALA A 214 -6.02 -6.71 3.25
CA ALA A 214 -4.63 -6.31 3.02
C ALA A 214 -4.03 -5.58 4.24
N GLN A 215 -4.83 -4.81 4.99
CA GLN A 215 -4.41 -4.24 6.28
C GLN A 215 -4.08 -5.34 7.29
N ALA A 216 -4.89 -6.40 7.36
CA ALA A 216 -4.62 -7.53 8.23
C ALA A 216 -3.31 -8.24 7.87
N ASP A 217 -3.02 -8.39 6.57
CA ASP A 217 -1.77 -8.95 6.09
C ASP A 217 -0.56 -8.11 6.52
N ILE A 218 -0.66 -6.78 6.39
CA ILE A 218 0.38 -5.83 6.81
C ILE A 218 0.59 -5.90 8.32
N ALA A 219 -0.47 -5.86 9.12
CA ALA A 219 -0.41 -5.95 10.57
C ALA A 219 0.13 -7.31 11.06
N THR A 220 -0.20 -8.40 10.36
CA THR A 220 0.37 -9.73 10.63
C THR A 220 1.89 -9.72 10.41
N GLY A 221 2.36 -9.11 9.33
CA GLY A 221 3.79 -8.95 9.05
C GLY A 221 4.52 -8.08 10.08
N GLN A 222 3.83 -7.10 10.67
CA GLN A 222 4.32 -6.28 11.78
C GLN A 222 4.47 -7.05 13.10
N GLY A 223 3.87 -8.23 13.21
CA GLY A 223 3.64 -8.90 14.49
C GLY A 223 2.52 -8.26 15.32
N ASP A 224 1.78 -7.27 14.79
CA ASP A 224 0.61 -6.68 15.42
C ASP A 224 -0.62 -7.58 15.21
N ARG A 225 -0.70 -8.62 16.05
CA ARG A 225 -1.81 -9.57 16.01
C ARG A 225 -3.16 -8.94 16.34
N ALA A 226 -3.18 -7.91 17.18
CA ALA A 226 -4.42 -7.22 17.55
C ALA A 226 -4.95 -6.36 16.39
N GLY A 227 -4.08 -5.59 15.74
CA GLY A 227 -4.43 -4.83 14.54
C GLY A 227 -4.81 -5.73 13.36
N ALA A 228 -4.16 -6.90 13.24
CA ALA A 228 -4.53 -7.90 12.24
C ALA A 228 -5.93 -8.47 12.48
N LEU A 229 -6.27 -8.77 13.73
CA LEU A 229 -7.60 -9.25 14.11
C LEU A 229 -8.68 -8.21 13.82
N ALA A 230 -8.50 -6.97 14.28
CA ALA A 230 -9.44 -5.88 14.05
C ALA A 230 -9.67 -5.60 12.55
N SER A 231 -8.61 -5.72 11.75
CA SER A 231 -8.70 -5.57 10.30
C SER A 231 -9.47 -6.73 9.64
N LEU A 232 -9.26 -7.98 10.08
CA LEU A 232 -10.02 -9.13 9.57
C LEU A 232 -11.50 -9.08 9.98
N GLU A 233 -11.81 -8.66 11.20
CA GLU A 233 -13.18 -8.47 11.67
C GLU A 233 -13.90 -7.40 10.85
N HIS A 234 -13.20 -6.31 10.53
CA HIS A 234 -13.72 -5.30 9.62
C HIS A 234 -13.96 -5.87 8.21
N ALA A 235 -13.03 -6.67 7.67
CA ALA A 235 -13.23 -7.35 6.38
C ALA A 235 -14.47 -8.26 6.39
N VAL A 236 -14.70 -9.01 7.47
CA VAL A 236 -15.90 -9.84 7.64
C VAL A 236 -17.18 -8.99 7.62
N ALA A 237 -17.17 -7.83 8.29
CA ALA A 237 -18.32 -6.92 8.31
C ALA A 237 -18.62 -6.35 6.92
N VAL A 238 -17.59 -5.93 6.18
CA VAL A 238 -17.76 -5.40 4.81
C VAL A 238 -18.20 -6.50 3.83
N TRP A 239 -17.68 -7.72 3.93
CA TRP A 239 -18.18 -8.83 3.10
C TRP A 239 -19.59 -9.25 3.47
N ALA A 240 -20.01 -9.08 4.74
CA ALA A 240 -21.39 -9.36 5.15
C ALA A 240 -22.40 -8.39 4.52
N SER A 241 -22.02 -7.13 4.31
CA SER A 241 -22.87 -6.15 3.61
C SER A 241 -22.85 -6.30 2.09
N ALA A 242 -21.97 -7.14 1.53
CA ALA A 242 -21.91 -7.44 0.09
C ALA A 242 -22.91 -8.51 -0.39
N GLY A 243 -23.74 -9.08 0.50
CA GLY A 243 -24.74 -10.09 0.14
C GLY A 243 -24.13 -11.42 -0.35
N GLU A 244 -24.77 -12.09 -1.30
CA GLU A 244 -24.34 -13.42 -1.79
C GLU A 244 -22.94 -13.41 -2.41
N ALA A 245 -22.59 -12.33 -3.12
CA ALA A 245 -21.25 -12.14 -3.70
C ALA A 245 -20.13 -12.12 -2.64
N GLY A 246 -20.46 -11.79 -1.38
CA GLY A 246 -19.52 -11.78 -0.26
C GLY A 246 -19.48 -13.06 0.56
N ALA A 247 -20.33 -14.06 0.30
CA ALA A 247 -20.47 -15.21 1.20
C ALA A 247 -19.21 -16.09 1.30
N ALA A 248 -18.56 -16.40 0.17
CA ALA A 248 -17.33 -17.19 0.16
C ALA A 248 -16.11 -16.42 0.71
N PRO A 249 -15.84 -15.16 0.28
CA PRO A 249 -14.80 -14.33 0.88
C PRO A 249 -14.98 -14.13 2.39
N LYS A 250 -16.21 -13.88 2.85
CA LYS A 250 -16.53 -13.75 4.28
C LYS A 250 -16.16 -14.99 5.07
N ARG A 251 -16.48 -16.19 4.57
CA ARG A 251 -16.12 -17.46 5.23
C ARG A 251 -14.61 -17.61 5.35
N LYS A 252 -13.86 -17.22 4.32
CA LYS A 252 -12.39 -17.22 4.33
C LYS A 252 -11.84 -16.23 5.36
N ALA A 253 -12.33 -14.98 5.37
CA ALA A 253 -11.91 -13.97 6.34
C ALA A 253 -12.24 -14.41 7.78
N GLN A 254 -13.42 -14.98 8.02
CA GLN A 254 -13.83 -15.50 9.33
C GLN A 254 -12.94 -16.66 9.79
N ALA A 255 -12.55 -17.58 8.90
CA ALA A 255 -11.63 -18.65 9.26
C ALA A 255 -10.27 -18.11 9.70
N ARG A 256 -9.81 -17.00 9.11
CA ARG A 256 -8.58 -16.31 9.52
C ARG A 256 -8.72 -15.63 10.88
N VAL A 257 -9.85 -14.99 11.16
CA VAL A 257 -10.19 -14.46 12.50
C VAL A 257 -10.12 -15.59 13.53
N ASP A 258 -10.81 -16.69 13.27
CA ASP A 258 -10.89 -17.84 14.19
C ASP A 258 -9.48 -18.43 14.46
N ALA A 259 -8.65 -18.56 13.42
CA ALA A 259 -7.28 -19.05 13.53
C ALA A 259 -6.36 -18.10 14.31
N LEU A 260 -6.47 -16.79 14.07
CA LEU A 260 -5.66 -15.77 14.73
C LEU A 260 -6.04 -15.63 16.21
N ALA A 261 -7.35 -15.60 16.52
CA ALA A 261 -7.87 -15.57 17.88
C ALA A 261 -7.41 -16.79 18.68
N LYS A 262 -7.47 -17.99 18.09
CA LYS A 262 -6.95 -19.22 18.70
C LYS A 262 -5.44 -19.12 19.00
N GLY A 263 -4.66 -18.57 18.08
CA GLY A 263 -3.22 -18.34 18.27
C GLY A 263 -2.87 -17.28 19.33
N MET A 264 -3.83 -16.42 19.69
CA MET A 264 -3.73 -15.43 20.76
C MET A 264 -4.24 -15.94 22.12
N GLY A 265 -4.75 -17.18 22.18
CA GLY A 265 -5.40 -17.71 23.39
C GLY A 265 -6.80 -17.13 23.66
N ALA A 266 -7.39 -16.43 22.69
CA ALA A 266 -8.76 -15.94 22.78
C ALA A 266 -9.74 -17.04 22.34
N ALA A 267 -10.82 -17.24 23.10
CA ALA A 267 -11.86 -18.21 22.76
C ALA A 267 -12.56 -17.80 21.44
N PRO A 268 -12.84 -18.74 20.52
CA PRO A 268 -13.47 -18.43 19.25
C PRO A 268 -14.88 -17.85 19.46
N ALA A 269 -15.18 -16.74 18.80
CA ALA A 269 -16.44 -15.98 18.91
C ALA A 269 -17.71 -16.81 18.59
N ARG A 270 -17.57 -18.00 18.02
CA ARG A 270 -18.68 -18.91 17.70
C ARG A 270 -19.38 -19.51 18.92
N GLN A 271 -18.79 -19.50 20.11
CA GLN A 271 -19.42 -20.08 21.30
C GLN A 271 -20.40 -19.15 22.02
N ALA A 272 -20.40 -17.84 21.75
CA ALA A 272 -21.28 -16.89 22.45
C ALA A 272 -22.73 -16.84 21.91
N LYS A 273 -23.03 -17.47 20.77
CA LYS A 273 -24.39 -17.45 20.16
C LYS A 273 -25.19 -18.75 20.32
N ARG A 274 -24.69 -19.74 21.07
CA ARG A 274 -25.42 -20.99 21.38
C ARG A 274 -25.88 -21.12 22.83
N ALA A 275 -25.70 -20.08 23.62
CA ALA A 275 -26.28 -19.96 24.96
C ALA A 275 -27.36 -18.86 24.95
N LYS A 276 -28.48 -19.15 24.29
CA LYS A 276 -29.80 -18.56 24.55
C LYS A 276 -30.86 -19.43 23.90
#